data_AF-A0A9P6A233-F1
#
_entry.id   AF-A0A9P6A233-F1
#
_cell.length_a   1.000
_cell.length_b   1.000
_cell.length_c   1.000
_cell.angle_alpha   90.00
_cell.angle_beta   90.00
_cell.angle_gamma   90.00
#
_symmetry.space_group_name_H-M   'P 1'
#
loop_
_entity.id
_entity.type
_entity.pdbx_description
1 polymer ?
#
loop_
_entity_poly.entity_id
_entity_poly.type
_entity_poly.pdbx_seq_one_letter_code
_entity_poly.pdbx_strand_id
1 'polypeptide(L)'
;MDQQIGKQSPRTCCGVIQETKYQVREKRARREGPQSWIALKLTILVAIGIMGYAAYVYIGRFCVPMIRGDPDALGSRALAIVFLVMFSVFYLMMVWTYEKAVITPPGFAKDHVPRSVQPLFSQSPPAVPLDGVAGHQYEATIPTFPLLTDTSPSTRSGTSRTHRTNTRSSLTHTTSPPMPLPPPRTHSQRSHHSVPATHSSQGAQDDIHIPLVPVPSPYESSENNDGLPPLMYSRHPRTTPILLPEYRYCQHDQLVKPTRAHHCRACGTCVLKYDHHCPWIGQCVGARNEKFFMNFLEWAVICCSWLFSTLLGLNVKAHGGIDPQHIVIIALSGLFLLFCAAMLISHVRLILLNQTTVESLRSQNMKEREDRVLSRLHHWWEFRAKHRTKKQWDSKWGRIDYEGNIWSLGSLRANWEAVMGQKWYEWILPIGRSSGDGLSYPVNPRFDQQGRWRRRIEWPKELQGT
;
A
#
# COMPACT_ATOMS: atom_id res chain seq x y z
N MET A 1 -29.86 -42.97 -30.24
CA MET A 1 -28.50 -42.40 -30.12
C MET A 1 -28.69 -40.92 -29.86
N ASP A 2 -28.76 -40.52 -28.59
CA ASP A 2 -29.01 -39.12 -28.20
C ASP A 2 -27.84 -38.59 -27.35
N GLN A 3 -27.27 -37.48 -27.83
CA GLN A 3 -26.27 -36.68 -27.15
C GLN A 3 -26.90 -35.91 -25.98
N GLN A 4 -26.30 -35.99 -24.78
CA GLN A 4 -26.51 -34.97 -23.75
C GLN A 4 -25.30 -34.03 -23.68
N ILE A 5 -25.54 -32.83 -24.23
CA ILE A 5 -24.70 -31.64 -24.17
C ILE A 5 -24.82 -31.05 -22.75
N GLY A 6 -23.74 -31.11 -21.97
CA GLY A 6 -23.65 -30.44 -20.67
C GLY A 6 -23.64 -28.92 -20.84
N LYS A 7 -24.65 -28.24 -20.30
CA LYS A 7 -24.73 -26.77 -20.25
C LYS A 7 -23.55 -26.21 -19.45
N GLN A 8 -22.55 -25.67 -20.15
CA GLN A 8 -21.56 -24.79 -19.55
C GLN A 8 -22.22 -23.44 -19.22
N SER A 9 -22.15 -23.02 -17.96
CA SER A 9 -22.50 -21.66 -17.55
C SER A 9 -21.67 -20.63 -18.34
N PRO A 10 -22.26 -19.55 -18.88
CA PRO A 10 -21.55 -18.60 -19.73
C PRO A 10 -20.48 -17.85 -18.93
N ARG A 11 -19.22 -18.24 -19.13
CA ARG A 11 -18.05 -17.48 -18.67
C ARG A 11 -18.04 -16.16 -19.43
N THR A 12 -18.40 -15.06 -18.77
CA THR A 12 -18.30 -13.73 -19.37
C THR A 12 -16.84 -13.42 -19.72
N CYS A 13 -16.60 -12.81 -20.89
CA CYS A 13 -15.25 -12.50 -21.39
C CYS A 13 -14.40 -11.70 -20.37
N CYS A 14 -15.03 -10.81 -19.60
CA CYS A 14 -14.39 -10.10 -18.49
C CYS A 14 -13.88 -11.01 -17.37
N GLY A 15 -14.62 -12.07 -17.02
CA GLY A 15 -14.22 -13.03 -15.99
C GLY A 15 -12.97 -13.82 -16.40
N VAL A 16 -12.88 -14.21 -17.67
CA VAL A 16 -11.71 -14.91 -18.22
C VAL A 16 -10.47 -13.99 -18.25
N ILE A 17 -10.64 -12.71 -18.58
CA ILE A 17 -9.53 -11.73 -18.56
C ILE A 17 -9.04 -11.46 -17.13
N GLN A 18 -9.93 -11.35 -16.16
CA GLN A 18 -9.56 -11.17 -14.74
C GLN A 18 -8.84 -12.41 -14.19
N GLU A 19 -9.36 -13.61 -14.47
CA GLU A 19 -8.74 -14.88 -14.08
C GLU A 19 -7.35 -15.04 -14.72
N THR A 20 -7.21 -14.73 -16.01
CA THR A 20 -5.92 -14.82 -16.71
C THR A 20 -4.90 -13.81 -16.16
N LYS A 21 -5.32 -12.56 -15.87
CA LYS A 21 -4.46 -11.56 -15.22
C LYS A 21 -4.05 -12.00 -13.82
N TYR A 22 -4.94 -12.64 -13.07
CA TYR A 22 -4.62 -13.22 -11.78
C TYR A 22 -3.58 -14.33 -11.91
N GLN A 23 -3.81 -15.31 -12.77
CA GLN A 23 -2.88 -16.44 -12.95
C GLN A 23 -1.51 -16.00 -13.48
N VAL A 24 -1.44 -15.00 -14.37
CA VAL A 24 -0.16 -14.44 -14.84
C VAL A 24 0.58 -13.72 -13.70
N ARG A 25 -0.13 -12.96 -12.86
CA ARG A 25 0.46 -12.32 -11.66
C ARG A 25 0.87 -13.33 -10.61
N GLU A 26 0.11 -14.41 -10.42
CA GLU A 26 0.42 -15.49 -9.50
C GLU A 26 1.64 -16.29 -9.99
N LYS A 27 1.70 -16.60 -11.30
CA LYS A 27 2.90 -17.19 -11.92
C LYS A 27 4.11 -16.27 -11.78
N ARG A 28 3.94 -14.95 -11.93
CA ARG A 28 5.00 -13.97 -11.65
C ARG A 28 5.37 -13.96 -10.17
N ALA A 29 4.39 -14.00 -9.26
CA ALA A 29 4.55 -14.06 -7.81
C ALA A 29 5.36 -15.29 -7.37
N ARG A 30 5.07 -16.45 -7.98
CA ARG A 30 5.79 -17.71 -7.77
C ARG A 30 7.23 -17.71 -8.33
N ARG A 31 7.54 -16.85 -9.31
CA ARG A 31 8.86 -16.77 -9.96
C ARG A 31 9.87 -15.88 -9.22
N GLU A 32 9.44 -14.75 -8.66
CA GLU A 32 10.35 -13.89 -7.88
C GLU A 32 10.15 -14.24 -6.39
N GLY A 33 11.13 -14.99 -5.85
CA GLY A 33 11.21 -15.38 -4.45
C GLY A 33 11.52 -14.19 -3.51
N PRO A 34 11.77 -14.45 -2.22
CA PRO A 34 12.16 -13.42 -1.27
C PRO A 34 13.38 -12.64 -1.76
N GLN A 35 13.49 -11.37 -1.36
CA GLN A 35 14.69 -10.60 -1.64
C GLN A 35 15.92 -11.28 -1.03
N SER A 36 17.04 -11.27 -1.74
CA SER A 36 18.26 -11.90 -1.25
C SER A 36 18.71 -11.21 0.03
N TRP A 37 19.21 -11.99 0.98
CA TRP A 37 19.78 -11.47 2.22
C TRP A 37 20.88 -10.44 1.97
N ILE A 38 21.66 -10.63 0.90
CA ILE A 38 22.70 -9.69 0.45
C ILE A 38 22.09 -8.32 0.11
N ALA A 39 21.01 -8.27 -0.67
CA ALA A 39 20.35 -7.02 -1.02
C ALA A 39 19.76 -6.31 0.21
N LEU A 40 19.21 -7.08 1.16
CA LEU A 40 18.64 -6.55 2.41
C LEU A 40 19.72 -5.94 3.34
N LYS A 41 20.93 -6.53 3.38
CA LYS A 41 22.03 -6.03 4.21
C LYS A 41 22.82 -4.91 3.55
N LEU A 42 22.94 -4.92 2.23
CA LEU A 42 23.66 -3.88 1.49
C LEU A 42 23.10 -2.48 1.76
N THR A 43 21.78 -2.32 1.76
CA THR A 43 21.13 -1.03 2.02
C THR A 43 21.36 -0.52 3.44
N ILE A 44 21.40 -1.42 4.43
CA ILE A 44 21.74 -1.07 5.82
C ILE A 44 23.20 -0.59 5.90
N LEU A 45 24.13 -1.29 5.24
CA LEU A 45 25.54 -0.88 5.20
C LEU A 45 25.72 0.49 4.53
N VAL A 46 24.99 0.74 3.44
CA VAL A 46 24.97 2.06 2.78
C VAL A 46 24.46 3.14 3.72
N ALA A 47 23.36 2.91 4.45
CA ALA A 47 22.82 3.86 5.41
C ALA A 47 23.82 4.17 6.54
N ILE A 48 24.44 3.14 7.13
CA ILE A 48 25.49 3.29 8.15
C ILE A 48 26.68 4.07 7.58
N GLY A 49 27.10 3.78 6.34
CA GLY A 49 28.16 4.51 5.66
C GLY A 49 27.86 5.99 5.48
N ILE A 50 26.64 6.34 5.05
CA ILE A 50 26.18 7.73 4.93
C ILE A 50 26.18 8.42 6.30
N MET A 51 25.67 7.77 7.35
CA MET A 51 25.65 8.32 8.71
C MET A 51 27.07 8.52 9.26
N GLY A 52 27.98 7.58 9.06
CA GLY A 52 29.37 7.68 9.48
C GLY A 52 30.11 8.78 8.73
N TYR A 53 29.88 8.89 7.42
CA TYR A 53 30.46 9.94 6.59
C TYR A 53 29.98 11.34 7.00
N ALA A 54 28.67 11.50 7.25
CA ALA A 54 28.11 12.76 7.73
C ALA A 54 28.72 13.17 9.08
N ALA A 55 28.90 12.23 10.02
CA ALA A 55 29.56 12.50 11.29
C ALA A 55 31.05 12.88 11.11
N TYR A 56 31.77 12.18 10.24
CA TYR A 56 33.16 12.52 9.93
C TYR A 56 33.31 13.95 9.41
N VAL A 57 32.50 14.33 8.42
CA VAL A 57 32.56 15.68 7.84
C VAL A 57 32.13 16.72 8.88
N TYR A 58 31.02 16.49 9.59
CA TYR A 58 30.53 17.47 10.56
C TYR A 58 31.49 17.68 11.73
N ILE A 59 32.06 16.61 12.28
CA ILE A 59 33.00 16.72 13.39
C ILE A 59 34.37 17.16 12.89
N GLY A 60 34.97 16.41 11.98
CA GLY A 60 36.38 16.56 11.60
C GLY A 60 36.65 17.69 10.63
N ARG A 61 35.71 17.98 9.71
CA ARG A 61 35.88 19.02 8.67
C ARG A 61 35.17 20.32 8.99
N PHE A 62 34.20 20.32 9.89
CA PHE A 62 33.42 21.51 10.25
C PHE A 62 33.71 21.97 11.68
N CYS A 63 33.47 21.14 12.70
CA CYS A 63 33.69 21.53 14.10
C CYS A 63 35.18 21.66 14.48
N VAL A 64 36.03 20.70 14.13
CA VAL A 64 37.44 20.66 14.57
C VAL A 64 38.26 21.89 14.12
N PRO A 65 38.19 22.36 12.85
CA PRO A 65 38.90 23.58 12.45
C PRO A 65 38.48 24.81 13.25
N MET A 66 37.18 24.96 13.54
CA MET A 66 36.68 26.04 14.40
C MET A 66 37.18 25.92 15.84
N ILE A 67 37.32 24.71 16.39
CA ILE A 67 37.87 24.47 17.74
C ILE A 67 39.37 24.79 17.78
N ARG A 68 40.12 24.39 16.75
CA ARG A 68 41.57 24.70 16.65
C ARG A 68 41.81 26.19 16.43
N GLY A 69 40.85 26.90 15.84
CA GLY A 69 41.00 28.30 15.45
C GLY A 69 41.86 28.43 14.19
N ASP A 70 41.67 27.50 13.25
CA ASP A 70 42.35 27.54 11.96
C ASP A 70 41.97 28.83 11.21
N PRO A 71 42.87 29.45 10.43
CA PRO A 71 42.60 30.71 9.73
C PRO A 71 41.36 30.68 8.82
N ASP A 72 41.10 29.52 8.21
CA ASP A 72 39.98 29.29 7.29
C ASP A 72 38.70 28.77 7.99
N ALA A 73 38.67 28.79 9.33
CA ALA A 73 37.52 28.32 10.07
C ALA A 73 36.29 29.22 9.89
N LEU A 74 35.13 28.59 9.69
CA LEU A 74 33.87 29.29 9.39
C LEU A 74 33.23 30.01 10.60
N GLY A 75 33.75 29.82 11.81
CA GLY A 75 33.12 30.30 13.03
C GLY A 75 34.03 30.21 14.25
N SER A 76 33.51 30.67 15.39
CA SER A 76 34.27 30.73 16.64
C SER A 76 34.36 29.38 17.36
N ARG A 77 35.38 29.23 18.22
CA ARG A 77 35.56 28.07 19.10
C ARG A 77 34.32 27.76 19.94
N ALA A 78 33.69 28.80 20.52
CA ALA A 78 32.50 28.64 21.35
C ALA A 78 31.30 28.09 20.55
N LEU A 79 31.09 28.60 19.33
CA LEU A 79 30.03 28.13 18.44
C LEU A 79 30.24 26.65 18.08
N ALA A 80 31.49 26.28 17.78
CA ALA A 80 31.84 24.90 17.43
C ALA A 80 31.56 23.90 18.57
N ILE A 81 31.83 24.29 19.83
CA ILE A 81 31.52 23.46 21.00
C ILE A 81 30.01 23.24 21.12
N VAL A 82 29.22 24.31 21.02
CA VAL A 82 27.75 24.21 21.06
C VAL A 82 27.24 23.30 19.93
N PHE A 83 27.75 23.49 18.72
CA PHE A 83 27.37 22.68 17.56
C PHE A 83 27.72 21.20 17.75
N LEU A 84 28.90 20.91 18.27
CA LEU A 84 29.36 19.54 18.51
C LEU A 84 28.51 18.85 19.59
N VAL A 85 28.19 19.53 20.69
CA VAL A 85 27.37 18.97 21.77
C VAL A 85 25.96 18.63 21.27
N MET A 86 25.30 19.58 20.60
CA MET A 86 23.94 19.38 20.07
C MET A 86 23.91 18.30 18.99
N PHE A 87 24.88 18.33 18.05
CA PHE A 87 25.01 17.29 17.04
C PHE A 87 25.20 15.91 17.67
N SER A 88 26.04 15.80 18.70
CA SER A 88 26.29 14.51 19.38
C SER A 88 25.01 13.93 19.97
N VAL A 89 24.18 14.75 20.63
CA VAL A 89 22.89 14.30 21.18
C VAL A 89 21.96 13.81 20.07
N PHE A 90 21.78 14.60 19.01
CA PHE A 90 20.88 14.25 17.90
C PHE A 90 21.36 13.02 17.13
N TYR A 91 22.66 12.94 16.89
CA TYR A 91 23.29 11.84 16.18
C TYR A 91 23.18 10.54 16.98
N LEU A 92 23.49 10.56 18.28
CA LEU A 92 23.37 9.37 19.13
C LEU A 92 21.91 8.88 19.21
N MET A 93 20.95 9.78 19.32
CA MET A 93 19.53 9.41 19.30
C MET A 93 19.09 8.84 17.94
N MET A 94 19.53 9.44 16.82
CA MET A 94 19.26 8.92 15.48
C MET A 94 19.87 7.53 15.28
N VAL A 95 21.11 7.31 15.73
CA VAL A 95 21.78 5.99 15.65
C VAL A 95 21.03 4.96 16.50
N TRP A 96 20.70 5.29 17.74
CA TRP A 96 20.02 4.37 18.65
C TRP A 96 18.64 3.96 18.13
N THR A 97 17.87 4.92 17.60
CA THR A 97 16.55 4.65 17.03
C THR A 97 16.62 3.87 15.71
N TYR A 98 17.61 4.17 14.85
CA TYR A 98 17.87 3.39 13.64
C TYR A 98 18.23 1.94 13.97
N GLU A 99 19.14 1.73 14.93
CA GLU A 99 19.51 0.40 15.41
C GLU A 99 18.26 -0.36 15.87
N LYS A 100 17.43 0.26 16.71
CA LYS A 100 16.18 -0.35 17.20
C LYS A 100 15.21 -0.72 16.07
N ALA A 101 15.09 0.11 15.03
CA ALA A 101 14.28 -0.19 13.86
C ALA A 101 14.84 -1.36 13.02
N VAL A 102 16.18 -1.51 12.96
CA VAL A 102 16.88 -2.57 12.21
C VAL A 102 16.93 -3.90 12.97
N ILE A 103 17.06 -3.90 14.29
CA ILE A 103 17.19 -5.15 15.07
C ILE A 103 15.85 -5.71 15.52
N THR A 104 14.79 -4.88 15.60
CA THR A 104 13.48 -5.33 16.06
C THR A 104 12.69 -5.97 14.92
N PRO A 105 12.36 -7.27 15.00
CA PRO A 105 11.54 -7.93 13.99
C PRO A 105 10.14 -7.29 13.91
N PRO A 106 9.50 -7.22 12.73
CA PRO A 106 8.19 -6.59 12.58
C PRO A 106 7.03 -7.39 13.21
N GLY A 107 7.29 -8.66 13.58
CA GLY A 107 6.29 -9.64 14.00
C GLY A 107 5.77 -10.44 12.82
N PHE A 108 6.26 -11.67 12.63
CA PHE A 108 5.81 -12.55 11.55
C PHE A 108 4.64 -13.40 12.02
N ALA A 109 3.61 -13.55 11.18
CA ALA A 109 2.41 -14.29 11.55
C ALA A 109 2.69 -15.77 11.82
N LYS A 110 3.64 -16.38 11.09
CA LYS A 110 4.06 -17.78 11.25
C LYS A 110 4.61 -18.11 12.65
N ASP A 111 5.07 -17.10 13.39
CA ASP A 111 5.62 -17.28 14.73
C ASP A 111 4.51 -17.38 15.79
N HIS A 112 3.27 -17.00 15.44
CA HIS A 112 2.13 -16.91 16.37
C HIS A 112 0.91 -17.71 15.92
N VAL A 113 0.82 -18.05 14.62
CA VAL A 113 -0.32 -18.73 14.02
C VAL A 113 0.13 -20.03 13.38
N PRO A 114 -0.44 -21.18 13.77
CA PRO A 114 -0.12 -22.45 13.13
C PRO A 114 -0.61 -22.49 11.69
N ARG A 115 0.03 -23.33 10.88
CA ARG A 115 -0.48 -23.62 9.54
C ARG A 115 -1.85 -24.28 9.63
N SER A 116 -2.73 -23.93 8.71
CA SER A 116 -4.08 -24.49 8.61
C SER A 116 -4.39 -24.84 7.16
N VAL A 117 -5.37 -25.71 6.97
CA VAL A 117 -6.01 -25.82 5.65
C VAL A 117 -6.75 -24.52 5.33
N GLN A 118 -6.96 -24.26 4.04
CA GLN A 118 -7.76 -23.13 3.61
C GLN A 118 -9.21 -23.31 4.12
N PRO A 119 -9.77 -22.32 4.83
CA PRO A 119 -11.17 -22.38 5.25
C PRO A 119 -12.10 -22.41 4.03
N LEU A 120 -13.12 -23.26 4.08
CA LEU A 120 -14.18 -23.28 3.08
C LEU A 120 -15.08 -22.06 3.26
N PHE A 121 -15.57 -21.49 2.15
CA PHE A 121 -16.59 -20.46 2.22
C PHE A 121 -17.90 -21.09 2.69
N SER A 122 -18.45 -20.60 3.80
CA SER A 122 -19.70 -21.12 4.38
C SER A 122 -20.92 -20.86 3.49
N GLN A 123 -20.83 -19.89 2.58
CA GLN A 123 -21.86 -19.53 1.59
C GLN A 123 -21.19 -19.05 0.31
N SER A 124 -21.79 -19.32 -0.85
CA SER A 124 -21.39 -18.71 -2.13
C SER A 124 -21.32 -17.19 -1.98
N PRO A 125 -20.24 -16.51 -2.40
CA PRO A 125 -20.16 -15.06 -2.30
C PRO A 125 -21.36 -14.42 -3.03
N PRO A 126 -21.95 -13.34 -2.51
CA PRO A 126 -23.03 -12.64 -3.19
C PRO A 126 -22.54 -12.22 -4.59
N ALA A 127 -23.39 -12.41 -5.61
CA ALA A 127 -23.06 -12.02 -6.97
C ALA A 127 -22.63 -10.54 -6.99
N VAL A 128 -21.41 -10.28 -7.47
CA VAL A 128 -20.95 -8.92 -7.73
C VAL A 128 -21.89 -8.33 -8.80
N PRO A 129 -22.58 -7.21 -8.56
CA PRO A 129 -23.34 -6.54 -9.60
C PRO A 129 -22.39 -6.22 -10.76
N LEU A 130 -22.74 -6.70 -11.95
CA LEU A 130 -22.00 -6.51 -13.20
C LEU A 130 -22.22 -5.07 -13.72
N ASP A 131 -21.84 -4.07 -12.93
CA ASP A 131 -21.92 -2.67 -13.36
C ASP A 131 -20.57 -2.23 -13.93
N GLY A 132 -20.56 -2.09 -15.26
CA GLY A 132 -19.40 -1.78 -16.07
C GLY A 132 -18.72 -0.47 -15.67
N VAL A 133 -17.67 -0.56 -14.87
CA VAL A 133 -16.55 0.37 -14.91
C VAL A 133 -15.27 -0.43 -14.68
N ALA A 134 -14.43 -0.52 -15.71
CA ALA A 134 -13.07 -1.04 -15.63
C ALA A 134 -12.21 -0.16 -14.71
N GLY A 135 -12.34 -0.36 -13.40
CA GLY A 135 -11.41 0.14 -12.40
C GLY A 135 -10.64 -1.03 -11.83
N HIS A 136 -9.31 -1.01 -11.92
CA HIS A 136 -8.44 -2.04 -11.37
C HIS A 136 -8.78 -2.38 -9.92
N GLN A 137 -9.55 -3.45 -9.72
CA GLN A 137 -9.83 -4.05 -8.43
C GLN A 137 -8.67 -4.95 -8.05
N TYR A 138 -7.92 -4.52 -7.04
CA TYR A 138 -7.16 -5.41 -6.18
C TYR A 138 -8.18 -6.13 -5.27
N GLU A 139 -9.02 -7.00 -5.85
CA GLU A 139 -9.85 -7.88 -5.05
C GLU A 139 -8.96 -9.01 -4.53
N ALA A 140 -9.10 -9.34 -3.24
CA ALA A 140 -8.55 -10.56 -2.68
C ALA A 140 -9.02 -11.73 -3.54
N THR A 141 -8.07 -12.48 -4.10
CA THR A 141 -8.41 -13.55 -4.99
C THR A 141 -9.01 -14.72 -4.22
N ILE A 142 -10.29 -14.99 -4.51
CA ILE A 142 -10.94 -16.25 -4.21
C ILE A 142 -10.61 -17.18 -5.39
N PRO A 143 -9.92 -18.31 -5.18
CA PRO A 143 -9.82 -19.35 -6.20
C PRO A 143 -11.20 -19.93 -6.46
N THR A 144 -11.68 -19.87 -7.70
CA THR A 144 -12.92 -20.55 -8.09
C THR A 144 -12.56 -22.00 -8.43
N PHE A 145 -13.01 -22.99 -7.64
CA PHE A 145 -12.80 -24.40 -7.99
C PHE A 145 -14.03 -25.29 -7.69
N PRO A 146 -14.14 -26.42 -8.41
CA PRO A 146 -15.40 -27.14 -8.62
C PRO A 146 -15.86 -27.85 -7.37
N LEU A 147 -17.19 -27.90 -7.16
CA LEU A 147 -17.82 -28.79 -6.20
C LEU A 147 -17.38 -30.24 -6.51
N LEU A 148 -16.66 -30.88 -5.58
CA LEU A 148 -16.60 -32.33 -5.51
C LEU A 148 -17.91 -32.80 -4.90
N THR A 149 -18.82 -33.29 -5.74
CA THR A 149 -19.97 -34.06 -5.28
C THR A 149 -19.48 -35.41 -4.79
N ASP A 150 -19.64 -35.63 -3.50
CA ASP A 150 -19.44 -36.90 -2.82
C ASP A 150 -20.35 -37.96 -3.46
N THR A 151 -19.75 -39.01 -4.01
CA THR A 151 -20.48 -40.22 -4.43
C THR A 151 -19.70 -41.42 -3.94
N SER A 152 -20.13 -41.97 -2.80
CA SER A 152 -19.85 -43.35 -2.44
C SER A 152 -20.46 -44.28 -3.48
N PRO A 153 -19.79 -45.40 -3.85
CA PRO A 153 -20.35 -46.68 -3.41
C PRO A 153 -19.32 -47.79 -3.07
N SER A 154 -19.70 -48.55 -2.05
CA SER A 154 -19.50 -50.00 -1.79
C SER A 154 -18.44 -50.82 -2.55
N THR A 155 -17.55 -51.43 -1.75
CA THR A 155 -17.02 -52.81 -1.82
C THR A 155 -16.89 -53.54 -3.16
N ARG A 156 -15.64 -53.89 -3.54
CA ARG A 156 -15.30 -55.26 -3.96
C ARG A 156 -13.80 -55.56 -3.83
N SER A 157 -13.52 -56.76 -3.37
CA SER A 157 -12.24 -57.45 -3.14
C SER A 157 -11.32 -57.59 -4.35
N GLY A 158 -9.99 -57.65 -4.13
CA GLY A 158 -9.07 -58.29 -5.07
C GLY A 158 -7.59 -57.88 -5.02
N THR A 159 -6.80 -58.62 -4.23
CA THR A 159 -5.44 -59.12 -4.53
C THR A 159 -4.29 -58.20 -5.02
N SER A 160 -3.26 -58.10 -4.17
CA SER A 160 -1.82 -58.27 -4.42
C SER A 160 -1.24 -58.04 -5.83
N ARG A 161 -0.23 -57.16 -5.96
CA ARG A 161 1.21 -57.53 -6.07
C ARG A 161 2.13 -56.34 -6.42
N THR A 162 3.14 -56.15 -5.56
CA THR A 162 4.58 -55.91 -5.83
C THR A 162 5.06 -54.84 -6.84
N HIS A 163 5.84 -53.90 -6.29
CA HIS A 163 7.21 -53.53 -6.67
C HIS A 163 7.66 -53.75 -8.12
N ARG A 164 8.06 -52.65 -8.78
CA ARG A 164 9.40 -52.59 -9.38
C ARG A 164 9.87 -51.14 -9.59
N THR A 165 10.91 -50.80 -8.85
CA THR A 165 11.89 -49.78 -9.18
C THR A 165 12.61 -50.16 -10.47
N ASN A 166 12.94 -49.18 -11.31
CA ASN A 166 14.14 -49.26 -12.14
C ASN A 166 14.72 -47.87 -12.42
N THR A 167 15.96 -47.73 -11.98
CA THR A 167 16.93 -46.66 -12.19
C THR A 167 17.73 -46.89 -13.48
N ARG A 168 17.97 -45.84 -14.28
CA ARG A 168 19.21 -45.57 -15.07
C ARG A 168 18.99 -44.26 -15.85
N SER A 169 19.64 -43.13 -15.52
CA SER A 169 21.04 -42.72 -15.76
C SER A 169 21.39 -42.37 -17.22
N SER A 170 21.74 -41.09 -17.39
CA SER A 170 22.91 -40.57 -18.12
C SER A 170 22.80 -40.08 -19.58
N LEU A 171 23.05 -38.76 -19.71
CA LEU A 171 23.97 -38.04 -20.62
C LEU A 171 23.78 -38.15 -22.15
N THR A 172 23.68 -36.98 -22.82
CA THR A 172 24.62 -36.51 -23.86
C THR A 172 24.36 -35.08 -24.30
N HIS A 173 25.46 -34.33 -24.49
CA HIS A 173 25.61 -33.01 -25.11
C HIS A 173 25.34 -33.04 -26.62
N THR A 174 24.83 -31.94 -27.20
CA THR A 174 25.08 -31.56 -28.60
C THR A 174 24.90 -30.05 -28.81
N THR A 175 25.75 -29.46 -29.65
CA THR A 175 25.98 -28.02 -29.90
C THR A 175 25.48 -27.53 -31.27
N SER A 176 25.21 -26.21 -31.36
CA SER A 176 25.18 -25.27 -32.54
C SER A 176 23.85 -25.07 -33.30
N PRO A 177 23.61 -23.95 -34.06
CA PRO A 177 24.19 -22.58 -34.11
C PRO A 177 23.11 -21.40 -34.15
N PRO A 178 23.48 -20.10 -34.28
CA PRO A 178 22.57 -18.93 -34.16
C PRO A 178 22.23 -18.19 -35.48
N MET A 179 21.16 -17.37 -35.52
CA MET A 179 20.72 -16.51 -36.65
C MET A 179 19.69 -15.42 -36.16
N PRO A 180 19.37 -14.32 -36.90
CA PRO A 180 19.89 -12.97 -36.67
C PRO A 180 18.84 -11.85 -36.36
N LEU A 181 19.35 -10.65 -36.04
CA LEU A 181 18.64 -9.38 -35.75
C LEU A 181 18.08 -8.66 -37.01
N PRO A 182 17.00 -7.85 -36.89
CA PRO A 182 16.60 -6.88 -37.91
C PRO A 182 17.01 -5.41 -37.59
N PRO A 183 17.07 -4.51 -38.60
CA PRO A 183 17.77 -3.21 -38.57
C PRO A 183 16.91 -2.00 -38.12
N PRO A 184 17.51 -0.83 -37.86
CA PRO A 184 16.83 0.34 -37.27
C PRO A 184 16.23 1.28 -38.34
N ARG A 185 15.21 2.06 -37.96
CA ARG A 185 14.74 3.21 -38.76
C ARG A 185 14.73 4.51 -37.95
N THR A 186 15.10 5.54 -38.69
CA THR A 186 15.56 6.87 -38.33
C THR A 186 14.45 7.92 -38.19
N HIS A 187 14.81 9.02 -37.52
CA HIS A 187 14.07 10.27 -37.31
C HIS A 187 13.60 11.00 -38.57
N SER A 188 12.47 11.72 -38.46
CA SER A 188 12.21 13.06 -39.05
C SER A 188 10.77 13.50 -38.67
N GLN A 189 10.56 14.34 -37.66
CA GLN A 189 10.33 15.81 -37.72
C GLN A 189 9.03 16.29 -38.40
N ARG A 190 8.24 17.06 -37.61
CA ARG A 190 7.52 18.35 -37.88
C ARG A 190 6.68 18.47 -39.17
N SER A 191 5.54 19.13 -39.29
CA SER A 191 4.59 19.89 -38.45
C SER A 191 3.71 20.69 -39.43
N HIS A 192 2.54 21.18 -38.95
CA HIS A 192 1.78 22.35 -39.44
C HIS A 192 0.64 22.17 -40.47
N HIS A 193 -0.56 22.49 -39.94
CA HIS A 193 -1.58 23.43 -40.44
C HIS A 193 -2.56 23.09 -41.58
N SER A 194 -3.83 22.98 -41.16
CA SER A 194 -5.00 23.81 -41.56
C SER A 194 -5.57 23.78 -42.99
N VAL A 195 -6.73 23.09 -43.15
CA VAL A 195 -8.10 23.54 -43.59
C VAL A 195 -8.16 24.69 -44.65
N PRO A 196 -8.94 24.61 -45.76
CA PRO A 196 -10.42 24.58 -45.71
C PRO A 196 -11.22 23.84 -46.80
N ALA A 197 -12.53 23.80 -46.54
CA ALA A 197 -13.65 23.15 -47.23
C ALA A 197 -13.97 23.67 -48.63
N THR A 198 -14.63 22.84 -49.46
CA THR A 198 -16.04 23.00 -49.92
C THR A 198 -16.39 22.07 -51.10
N HIS A 199 -17.70 21.79 -51.21
CA HIS A 199 -18.48 21.29 -52.38
C HIS A 199 -18.65 19.77 -52.66
N SER A 200 -19.74 19.25 -52.11
CA SER A 200 -20.90 18.60 -52.78
C SER A 200 -20.68 17.66 -53.98
N SER A 201 -21.08 16.39 -53.81
CA SER A 201 -21.89 15.65 -54.79
C SER A 201 -22.62 14.47 -54.13
N GLN A 202 -23.84 14.24 -54.62
CA GLN A 202 -24.87 13.32 -54.14
C GLN A 202 -24.58 11.87 -54.55
N GLY A 203 -25.05 10.91 -53.75
CA GLY A 203 -25.11 9.49 -54.10
C GLY A 203 -25.81 8.68 -53.01
N ALA A 204 -27.02 8.21 -53.32
CA ALA A 204 -28.03 7.63 -52.44
C ALA A 204 -27.57 6.42 -51.60
N GLN A 205 -28.02 6.37 -50.35
CA GLN A 205 -28.02 5.17 -49.50
C GLN A 205 -29.47 4.78 -49.22
N ASP A 206 -29.79 3.53 -49.51
CA ASP A 206 -31.05 2.87 -49.19
C ASP A 206 -31.25 2.78 -47.66
N ASP A 207 -32.42 3.23 -47.23
CA ASP A 207 -32.89 3.27 -45.85
C ASP A 207 -33.15 1.86 -45.29
N ILE A 208 -32.36 1.44 -44.29
CA ILE A 208 -32.81 0.47 -43.28
C ILE A 208 -33.22 1.27 -42.04
N HIS A 209 -34.52 1.44 -41.90
CA HIS A 209 -35.18 2.11 -40.80
C HIS A 209 -34.97 1.30 -39.49
N ILE A 210 -34.01 1.68 -38.65
CA ILE A 210 -33.97 1.25 -37.25
C ILE A 210 -34.91 2.17 -36.47
N PRO A 211 -35.94 1.68 -35.77
CA PRO A 211 -36.78 2.54 -34.94
C PRO A 211 -35.91 3.17 -33.85
N LEU A 212 -35.80 4.49 -33.85
CA LEU A 212 -35.35 5.26 -32.69
C LEU A 212 -36.31 4.95 -31.54
N VAL A 213 -35.87 4.10 -30.62
CA VAL A 213 -36.53 3.98 -29.31
C VAL A 213 -36.52 5.38 -28.71
N PRO A 214 -37.68 5.97 -28.38
CA PRO A 214 -37.73 7.29 -27.77
C PRO A 214 -36.92 7.26 -26.49
N VAL A 215 -35.93 8.15 -26.38
CA VAL A 215 -35.28 8.46 -25.12
C VAL A 215 -36.39 8.92 -24.17
N PRO A 216 -36.63 8.23 -23.04
CA PRO A 216 -37.66 8.66 -22.11
C PRO A 216 -37.28 10.05 -21.57
N SER A 217 -38.19 10.99 -21.75
CA SER A 217 -38.19 12.29 -21.11
C SER A 217 -37.98 12.12 -19.59
N PRO A 218 -37.11 12.90 -18.92
CA PRO A 218 -36.74 12.67 -17.52
C PRO A 218 -37.81 13.12 -16.50
N TYR A 219 -39.10 13.01 -16.84
CA TYR A 219 -40.20 13.39 -15.95
C TYR A 219 -41.27 12.31 -15.96
N GLU A 220 -40.99 11.18 -15.31
CA GLU A 220 -42.05 10.36 -14.72
C GLU A 220 -41.62 9.96 -13.31
N SER A 221 -42.25 10.64 -12.38
CA SER A 221 -42.17 10.52 -10.94
C SER A 221 -42.76 9.18 -10.48
N SER A 222 -41.91 8.28 -9.99
CA SER A 222 -42.31 7.31 -8.97
C SER A 222 -41.70 7.74 -7.64
N GLU A 223 -42.51 8.41 -6.84
CA GLU A 223 -42.21 8.78 -5.45
C GLU A 223 -41.98 7.52 -4.62
N ASN A 224 -40.72 7.14 -4.42
CA ASN A 224 -40.34 6.46 -3.19
C ASN A 224 -40.35 7.54 -2.10
N ASN A 225 -41.01 7.27 -0.97
CA ASN A 225 -41.13 8.16 0.20
C ASN A 225 -39.79 8.61 0.84
N ASP A 226 -38.64 8.33 0.20
CA ASP A 226 -37.29 8.78 0.58
C ASP A 226 -36.56 9.59 -0.54
N GLY A 227 -37.23 9.92 -1.66
CA GLY A 227 -36.74 10.91 -2.64
C GLY A 227 -35.41 10.62 -3.35
N LEU A 228 -35.00 9.36 -3.56
CA LEU A 228 -33.73 9.02 -4.24
C LEU A 228 -33.93 8.17 -5.52
N PRO A 229 -33.46 8.64 -6.70
CA PRO A 229 -33.23 7.79 -7.88
C PRO A 229 -31.93 6.94 -7.75
N PRO A 230 -31.74 5.91 -8.60
CA PRO A 230 -31.24 4.57 -8.26
C PRO A 230 -29.74 4.52 -7.94
N LEU A 231 -29.32 3.52 -7.15
CA LEU A 231 -27.98 3.10 -6.70
C LEU A 231 -26.70 3.80 -7.24
N MET A 232 -26.64 4.26 -8.48
CA MET A 232 -25.49 4.91 -9.12
C MET A 232 -25.01 6.20 -8.42
N TYR A 233 -25.86 6.84 -7.61
CA TYR A 233 -25.59 8.13 -6.95
C TYR A 233 -25.22 8.02 -5.46
N SER A 234 -25.05 6.81 -4.93
CA SER A 234 -24.68 6.59 -3.52
C SER A 234 -23.23 6.14 -3.38
N ARG A 235 -22.59 6.45 -2.25
CA ARG A 235 -21.39 5.76 -1.81
C ARG A 235 -21.69 4.26 -1.66
N HIS A 236 -20.78 3.45 -2.18
CA HIS A 236 -20.78 1.99 -2.06
C HIS A 236 -19.52 1.51 -1.34
N PRO A 237 -19.59 1.32 -0.01
CA PRO A 237 -18.53 0.66 0.74
C PRO A 237 -18.29 -0.76 0.25
N ARG A 238 -17.12 -1.30 0.59
CA ARG A 238 -16.86 -2.72 0.35
C ARG A 238 -17.73 -3.56 1.27
N THR A 239 -18.34 -4.58 0.69
CA THR A 239 -19.14 -5.59 1.38
C THR A 239 -18.34 -6.85 1.73
N THR A 240 -17.07 -6.90 1.33
CA THR A 240 -16.17 -8.01 1.65
C THR A 240 -16.05 -8.16 3.18
N PRO A 241 -16.39 -9.33 3.74
CA PRO A 241 -16.37 -9.53 5.18
C PRO A 241 -14.93 -9.80 5.66
N ILE A 242 -14.18 -8.73 5.92
CA ILE A 242 -12.75 -8.76 6.21
C ILE A 242 -12.38 -9.39 7.56
N LEU A 243 -13.35 -9.61 8.45
CA LEU A 243 -13.11 -10.28 9.74
C LEU A 243 -13.29 -11.80 9.65
N LEU A 244 -13.82 -12.32 8.54
CA LEU A 244 -14.04 -13.76 8.37
C LEU A 244 -12.76 -14.48 7.90
N PRO A 245 -12.40 -15.64 8.49
CA PRO A 245 -11.17 -16.39 8.18
C PRO A 245 -10.99 -16.75 6.70
N GLU A 246 -12.07 -17.13 6.02
CA GLU A 246 -12.06 -17.58 4.63
C GLU A 246 -11.63 -16.46 3.65
N TYR A 247 -11.80 -15.18 4.01
CA TYR A 247 -11.34 -14.03 3.22
C TYR A 247 -9.92 -13.58 3.59
N ARG A 248 -9.29 -14.22 4.58
CA ARG A 248 -8.03 -13.80 5.19
C ARG A 248 -6.93 -14.86 5.05
N TYR A 249 -7.11 -15.91 4.26
CA TYR A 249 -6.12 -16.96 4.11
C TYR A 249 -4.86 -16.52 3.30
N CYS A 250 -3.69 -17.06 3.66
CA CYS A 250 -2.45 -16.94 2.92
C CYS A 250 -2.07 -18.28 2.28
N GLN A 251 -2.07 -18.37 0.96
CA GLN A 251 -1.64 -19.60 0.27
C GLN A 251 -0.14 -19.88 0.43
N HIS A 252 0.69 -18.83 0.54
CA HIS A 252 2.14 -18.97 0.68
C HIS A 252 2.56 -19.49 2.05
N ASP A 253 1.99 -18.92 3.12
CA ASP A 253 2.32 -19.31 4.49
C ASP A 253 1.42 -20.44 5.01
N GLN A 254 0.37 -20.77 4.27
CA GLN A 254 -0.67 -21.76 4.62
C GLN A 254 -1.29 -21.50 5.99
N LEU A 255 -1.70 -20.26 6.24
CA LEU A 255 -2.31 -19.84 7.50
C LEU A 255 -3.40 -18.79 7.27
N VAL A 256 -4.35 -18.70 8.20
CA VAL A 256 -5.30 -17.59 8.26
C VAL A 256 -4.58 -16.36 8.82
N LYS A 257 -4.54 -15.26 8.06
CA LYS A 257 -3.86 -14.02 8.46
C LYS A 257 -4.60 -13.39 9.64
N PRO A 258 -3.96 -13.20 10.81
CA PRO A 258 -4.49 -12.36 11.88
C PRO A 258 -4.87 -11.00 11.35
N THR A 259 -5.84 -10.32 11.96
CA THR A 259 -6.31 -9.00 11.50
C THR A 259 -5.16 -8.03 11.22
N ARG A 260 -5.31 -7.20 10.17
CA ARG A 260 -4.27 -6.27 9.65
C ARG A 260 -2.96 -6.89 9.12
N ALA A 261 -2.76 -8.21 9.23
CA ALA A 261 -1.59 -8.87 8.64
C ALA A 261 -1.69 -9.01 7.11
N HIS A 262 -0.55 -8.88 6.43
CA HIS A 262 -0.41 -9.08 4.97
C HIS A 262 0.88 -9.83 4.63
N HIS A 263 0.87 -10.56 3.51
CA HIS A 263 2.05 -11.26 3.00
C HIS A 263 2.99 -10.27 2.32
N CYS A 264 4.21 -10.15 2.84
CA CYS A 264 5.24 -9.38 2.19
C CYS A 264 6.05 -10.30 1.27
N ARG A 265 6.03 -10.02 -0.03
CA ARG A 265 6.79 -10.79 -1.01
C ARG A 265 8.29 -10.70 -0.81
N ALA A 266 8.81 -9.51 -0.48
CA ALA A 266 10.24 -9.30 -0.25
C ALA A 266 10.75 -10.11 0.96
N CYS A 267 9.96 -10.22 2.02
CA CYS A 267 10.29 -11.06 3.18
C CYS A 267 9.89 -12.53 3.00
N GLY A 268 9.00 -12.84 2.04
CA GLY A 268 8.45 -14.18 1.81
C GLY A 268 7.55 -14.71 2.92
N THR A 269 6.93 -13.83 3.72
CA THR A 269 6.10 -14.25 4.87
C THR A 269 5.06 -13.19 5.22
N CYS A 270 3.97 -13.60 5.88
CA CYS A 270 3.01 -12.70 6.50
C CYS A 270 3.61 -11.93 7.67
N VAL A 271 3.36 -10.62 7.68
CA VAL A 271 3.78 -9.67 8.71
C VAL A 271 2.53 -9.14 9.41
N LEU A 272 2.56 -9.13 10.74
CA LEU A 272 1.51 -8.58 11.60
C LEU A 272 1.43 -7.07 11.43
N LYS A 273 0.20 -6.51 11.36
CA LYS A 273 -0.07 -5.09 11.06
C LYS A 273 0.86 -4.53 9.97
N TYR A 274 0.92 -5.24 8.84
CA TYR A 274 1.87 -4.92 7.79
C TYR A 274 1.63 -3.50 7.26
N ASP A 275 2.66 -2.66 7.37
CA ASP A 275 2.63 -1.32 6.83
C ASP A 275 3.29 -1.28 5.45
N HIS A 276 4.60 -1.51 5.40
CA HIS A 276 5.36 -1.59 4.16
C HIS A 276 6.66 -2.38 4.33
N HIS A 277 7.30 -2.71 3.22
CA HIS A 277 8.67 -3.21 3.21
C HIS A 277 9.63 -2.03 3.00
N CYS A 278 10.56 -1.82 3.94
CA CYS A 278 11.49 -0.71 3.91
C CYS A 278 12.92 -1.21 3.66
N PRO A 279 13.50 -0.96 2.48
CA PRO A 279 14.86 -1.37 2.18
C PRO A 279 15.90 -0.74 3.13
N TRP A 280 15.67 0.49 3.60
CA TRP A 280 16.61 1.23 4.44
C TRP A 280 16.81 0.63 5.84
N ILE A 281 15.86 -0.17 6.33
CA ILE A 281 16.00 -0.96 7.56
C ILE A 281 16.16 -2.47 7.28
N GLY A 282 16.22 -2.85 6.00
CA GLY A 282 16.38 -4.23 5.53
C GLY A 282 15.27 -5.18 5.96
N GLN A 283 14.06 -4.70 6.24
CA GLN A 283 12.91 -5.51 6.64
C GLN A 283 11.58 -4.75 6.52
N CYS A 284 10.48 -5.40 6.91
CA CYS A 284 9.18 -4.73 6.99
C CYS A 284 9.05 -3.83 8.21
N VAL A 285 8.19 -2.82 8.07
CA VAL A 285 7.56 -2.12 9.18
C VAL A 285 6.23 -2.80 9.46
N GLY A 286 6.01 -3.19 10.71
CA GLY A 286 4.82 -3.91 11.17
C GLY A 286 4.55 -3.72 12.65
N ALA A 287 3.69 -4.57 13.22
CA ALA A 287 3.12 -4.41 14.56
C ALA A 287 4.16 -4.18 15.68
N ARG A 288 5.36 -4.77 15.56
CA ARG A 288 6.36 -4.76 16.65
C ARG A 288 7.45 -3.72 16.51
N ASN A 289 7.64 -3.12 15.33
CA ASN A 289 8.70 -2.16 15.06
C ASN A 289 8.24 -0.82 14.47
N GLU A 290 6.94 -0.63 14.20
CA GLU A 290 6.35 0.63 13.73
C GLU A 290 6.73 1.82 14.63
N LYS A 291 6.69 1.64 15.96
CA LYS A 291 7.15 2.65 16.92
C LYS A 291 8.61 3.05 16.71
N PHE A 292 9.51 2.08 16.62
CA PHE A 292 10.94 2.36 16.45
C PHE A 292 11.23 3.01 15.11
N PHE A 293 10.47 2.65 14.07
CA PHE A 293 10.51 3.34 12.78
C PHE A 293 10.08 4.81 12.89
N MET A 294 9.03 5.11 13.67
CA MET A 294 8.62 6.50 13.95
C MET A 294 9.71 7.28 14.69
N ASN A 295 10.28 6.72 15.75
CA ASN A 295 11.37 7.38 16.48
C ASN A 295 12.58 7.62 15.57
N PHE A 296 12.91 6.68 14.70
CA PHE A 296 13.98 6.86 13.71
C PHE A 296 13.69 8.03 12.77
N LEU A 297 12.49 8.12 12.20
CA LEU A 297 12.12 9.24 11.32
C LEU A 297 12.19 10.59 12.04
N GLU A 298 11.69 10.67 13.28
CA GLU A 298 11.74 11.89 14.09
C GLU A 298 13.18 12.37 14.31
N TRP A 299 14.05 11.48 14.81
CA TRP A 299 15.44 11.84 15.09
C TRP A 299 16.28 12.04 13.82
N ALA A 300 15.96 11.35 12.72
CA ALA A 300 16.57 11.60 11.42
C ALA A 300 16.22 13.00 10.89
N VAL A 301 14.96 13.45 11.03
CA VAL A 301 14.54 14.81 10.66
C VAL A 301 15.26 15.85 11.50
N ILE A 302 15.35 15.65 12.82
CA ILE A 302 16.04 16.58 13.73
C ILE A 302 17.54 16.67 13.38
N CYS A 303 18.21 15.52 13.21
CA CYS A 303 19.64 15.48 12.89
C CYS A 303 19.92 16.09 11.50
N CYS A 304 19.14 15.73 10.47
CA CYS A 304 19.30 16.29 9.12
C CYS A 304 19.01 17.79 9.08
N SER A 305 18.00 18.27 9.82
CA SER A 305 17.72 19.71 9.95
C SER A 305 18.90 20.44 10.58
N TRP A 306 19.47 19.89 11.66
CA TRP A 306 20.64 20.46 12.32
C TRP A 306 21.85 20.56 11.39
N LEU A 307 22.19 19.46 10.72
CA LEU A 307 23.27 19.40 9.73
C LEU A 307 23.05 20.45 8.63
N PHE A 308 21.87 20.45 8.02
CA PHE A 308 21.52 21.33 6.91
C PHE A 308 21.62 22.81 7.33
N SER A 309 20.96 23.19 8.42
CA SER A 309 20.89 24.60 8.86
C SER A 309 22.25 25.14 9.30
N THR A 310 23.05 24.35 10.03
CA THR A 310 24.36 24.83 10.52
C THR A 310 25.40 24.90 9.42
N LEU A 311 25.49 23.88 8.55
CA LEU A 311 26.42 23.90 7.41
C LEU A 311 26.04 24.97 6.39
N LEU A 312 24.77 25.05 5.98
CA LEU A 312 24.31 26.07 5.04
C LEU A 312 24.49 27.48 5.61
N GLY A 313 24.10 27.69 6.88
CA GLY A 313 24.12 28.99 7.53
C GLY A 313 25.52 29.60 7.65
N LEU A 314 26.55 28.79 7.93
CA LEU A 314 27.93 29.28 7.98
C LEU A 314 28.58 29.36 6.60
N ASN A 315 28.35 28.41 5.71
CA ASN A 315 28.96 28.44 4.37
C ASN A 315 28.41 29.58 3.50
N VAL A 316 27.13 29.98 3.63
CA VAL A 316 26.56 31.12 2.89
C VAL A 316 27.16 32.46 3.36
N LYS A 317 27.60 32.55 4.62
CA LYS A 317 28.24 33.75 5.17
C LYS A 317 29.75 33.79 4.89
N ALA A 318 30.33 32.71 4.41
CA ALA A 318 31.75 32.63 4.11
C ALA A 318 32.06 33.42 2.83
N HIS A 319 33.10 34.25 2.87
CA HIS A 319 33.58 34.99 1.69
C HIS A 319 34.70 34.24 0.94
N GLY A 320 35.00 33.01 1.34
CA GLY A 320 36.04 32.13 0.75
C GLY A 320 35.47 30.94 -0.01
N GLY A 321 36.35 30.04 -0.45
CA GLY A 321 35.96 28.79 -1.10
C GLY A 321 35.23 27.85 -0.13
N ILE A 322 34.16 27.22 -0.61
CA ILE A 322 33.37 26.25 0.16
C ILE A 322 34.06 24.89 0.08
N ASP A 323 34.26 24.21 1.22
CA ASP A 323 34.73 22.82 1.25
C ASP A 323 33.78 21.91 0.44
N PRO A 324 34.24 21.23 -0.62
CA PRO A 324 33.39 20.31 -1.39
C PRO A 324 32.67 19.28 -0.54
N GLN A 325 33.28 18.83 0.57
CA GLN A 325 32.64 17.85 1.46
C GLN A 325 31.47 18.46 2.24
N HIS A 326 31.52 19.75 2.57
CA HIS A 326 30.38 20.45 3.16
C HIS A 326 29.23 20.53 2.17
N ILE A 327 29.50 20.79 0.89
CA ILE A 327 28.49 20.81 -0.18
C ILE A 327 27.79 19.45 -0.28
N VAL A 328 28.56 18.36 -0.27
CA VAL A 328 28.01 17.00 -0.29
C VAL A 328 27.08 16.75 0.90
N ILE A 329 27.50 17.11 2.12
CA ILE A 329 26.64 16.90 3.29
C ILE A 329 25.42 17.83 3.29
N ILE A 330 25.53 19.08 2.85
CA ILE A 330 24.36 19.97 2.70
C ILE A 330 23.35 19.36 1.74
N ALA A 331 23.80 18.86 0.58
CA ALA A 331 22.94 18.22 -0.40
C ALA A 331 22.29 16.93 0.15
N LEU A 332 23.08 16.06 0.78
CA LEU A 332 22.56 14.82 1.38
C LEU A 332 21.59 15.11 2.53
N SER A 333 21.93 16.01 3.46
CA SER A 333 21.07 16.37 4.58
C SER A 333 19.77 17.02 4.10
N GLY A 334 19.81 17.85 3.05
CA GLY A 334 18.61 18.44 2.45
C GLY A 334 17.70 17.39 1.79
N LEU A 335 18.28 16.45 1.02
CA LEU A 335 17.55 15.36 0.39
C LEU A 335 16.89 14.44 1.43
N PHE A 336 17.65 13.99 2.42
CA PHE A 336 17.14 13.12 3.49
C PHE A 336 16.17 13.85 4.40
N LEU A 337 16.37 15.15 4.67
CA LEU A 337 15.41 15.96 5.41
C LEU A 337 14.05 15.98 4.69
N LEU A 338 14.03 16.28 3.39
CA LEU A 338 12.79 16.32 2.61
C LEU A 338 12.09 14.96 2.63
N PHE A 339 12.84 13.88 2.35
CA PHE A 339 12.31 12.53 2.30
C PHE A 339 11.78 12.06 3.67
N CYS A 340 12.59 12.17 4.72
CA CYS A 340 12.22 11.74 6.07
C CYS A 340 11.09 12.60 6.65
N ALA A 341 11.06 13.92 6.39
CA ALA A 341 9.97 14.78 6.85
C ALA A 341 8.64 14.43 6.17
N ALA A 342 8.64 14.21 4.85
CA ALA A 342 7.43 13.79 4.13
C ALA A 342 6.90 12.44 4.65
N MET A 343 7.81 11.49 4.92
CA MET A 343 7.47 10.20 5.49
C MET A 343 6.99 10.30 6.94
N LEU A 344 7.61 11.15 7.76
CA LEU A 344 7.18 11.39 9.14
C LEU A 344 5.77 11.99 9.17
N ILE A 345 5.51 13.02 8.37
CA ILE A 345 4.18 13.68 8.30
C ILE A 345 3.11 12.67 7.85
N SER A 346 3.40 11.86 6.83
CA SER A 346 2.45 10.87 6.35
C SER A 346 2.16 9.80 7.42
N HIS A 347 3.19 9.27 8.09
CA HIS A 347 3.02 8.27 9.14
C HIS A 347 2.38 8.82 10.42
N VAL A 348 2.65 10.07 10.80
CA VAL A 348 1.90 10.73 11.89
C VAL A 348 0.42 10.76 11.55
N ARG A 349 0.04 11.15 10.33
CA ARG A 349 -1.36 11.11 9.89
C ARG A 349 -1.94 9.70 9.92
N LEU A 350 -1.20 8.70 9.45
CA LEU A 350 -1.63 7.30 9.44
C LEU A 350 -1.90 6.80 10.86
N ILE A 351 -0.99 7.06 11.81
CA ILE A 351 -1.16 6.68 13.21
C ILE A 351 -2.35 7.40 13.83
N LEU A 352 -2.50 8.72 13.63
CA LEU A 352 -3.63 9.48 14.15
C LEU A 352 -4.98 8.98 13.64
N LEU A 353 -5.02 8.41 12.43
CA LEU A 353 -6.22 7.78 11.87
C LEU A 353 -6.31 6.28 12.16
N ASN A 354 -5.32 5.69 12.84
CA ASN A 354 -5.14 4.24 13.06
C ASN A 354 -5.21 3.41 11.77
N GLN A 355 -4.47 3.86 10.75
CA GLN A 355 -4.32 3.18 9.48
C GLN A 355 -2.87 2.76 9.27
N THR A 356 -2.67 1.64 8.60
CA THR A 356 -1.41 1.34 7.91
C THR A 356 -1.40 2.00 6.53
N THR A 357 -0.23 2.07 5.90
CA THR A 357 -0.08 2.51 4.50
C THR A 357 -0.99 1.72 3.56
N VAL A 358 -1.05 0.38 3.72
CA VAL A 358 -1.94 -0.49 2.91
C VAL A 358 -3.42 -0.15 3.12
N GLU A 359 -3.83 0.12 4.35
CA GLU A 359 -5.20 0.51 4.66
C GLU A 359 -5.54 1.90 4.13
N SER A 360 -4.61 2.86 4.23
CA SER A 360 -4.81 4.21 3.70
C SER A 360 -4.90 4.22 2.18
N LEU A 361 -4.09 3.42 1.48
CA LEU A 361 -4.23 3.21 0.04
C LEU A 361 -5.63 2.69 -0.31
N ARG A 362 -6.25 1.87 0.55
CA ARG A 362 -7.63 1.41 0.32
C ARG A 362 -8.65 2.52 0.48
N SER A 363 -8.48 3.38 1.47
CA SER A 363 -9.32 4.58 1.66
C SER A 363 -9.15 5.58 0.50
N GLN A 364 -7.93 5.79 0.01
CA GLN A 364 -7.64 6.64 -1.16
C GLN A 364 -8.32 6.10 -2.42
N ASN A 365 -8.21 4.80 -2.69
CA ASN A 365 -8.91 4.16 -3.81
C ASN A 365 -10.44 4.36 -3.75
N MET A 366 -11.03 4.42 -2.54
CA MET A 366 -12.45 4.72 -2.38
C MET A 366 -12.75 6.17 -2.72
N LYS A 367 -11.93 7.12 -2.25
CA LYS A 367 -12.07 8.55 -2.59
C LYS A 367 -11.91 8.81 -4.08
N GLU A 368 -10.95 8.17 -4.75
CA GLU A 368 -10.81 8.28 -6.20
C GLU A 368 -12.03 7.76 -6.97
N ARG A 369 -12.71 6.73 -6.44
CA ARG A 369 -14.00 6.27 -7.00
C ARG A 369 -15.07 7.34 -6.81
N GLU A 370 -15.17 7.94 -5.62
CA GLU A 370 -16.07 9.07 -5.37
C GLU A 370 -15.79 10.23 -6.32
N ASP A 371 -14.53 10.62 -6.49
CA ASP A 371 -14.15 11.73 -7.35
C ASP A 371 -14.48 11.45 -8.83
N ARG A 372 -14.32 10.20 -9.29
CA ARG A 372 -14.78 9.77 -10.64
C ARG A 372 -16.29 9.85 -10.80
N VAL A 373 -17.05 9.47 -9.78
CA VAL A 373 -18.52 9.62 -9.79
C VAL A 373 -18.86 11.12 -9.83
N LEU A 374 -18.27 11.91 -8.94
CA LEU A 374 -18.48 13.36 -8.89
C LEU A 374 -18.11 14.06 -10.20
N SER A 375 -17.08 13.60 -10.92
CA SER A 375 -16.72 14.17 -12.24
C SER A 375 -17.71 13.82 -13.36
N ARG A 376 -18.50 12.75 -13.19
CA ARG A 376 -19.59 12.40 -14.12
C ARG A 376 -20.89 13.14 -13.80
N LEU A 377 -21.12 13.40 -12.51
CA LEU A 377 -22.33 14.08 -12.02
C LEU A 377 -22.25 15.59 -12.12
N HIS A 378 -21.07 16.14 -11.91
CA HIS A 378 -20.86 17.58 -11.79
C HIS A 378 -19.68 17.99 -12.66
N HIS A 379 -19.85 19.14 -13.33
CA HIS A 379 -18.75 19.75 -14.04
C HIS A 379 -17.61 20.13 -13.10
N TRP A 380 -16.40 20.29 -13.64
CA TRP A 380 -15.20 20.50 -12.82
C TRP A 380 -15.27 21.78 -11.97
N TRP A 381 -16.00 22.81 -12.41
CA TRP A 381 -16.20 24.09 -11.71
C TRP A 381 -17.33 24.08 -10.65
N GLU A 382 -18.16 23.04 -10.59
CA GLU A 382 -19.29 22.98 -9.65
C GLU A 382 -18.86 22.53 -8.24
N PHE A 383 -17.85 23.20 -7.68
CA PHE A 383 -17.25 22.82 -6.39
C PHE A 383 -18.27 22.72 -5.26
N ARG A 384 -19.26 23.64 -5.22
CA ARG A 384 -20.33 23.62 -4.21
C ARG A 384 -21.26 22.42 -4.37
N ALA A 385 -21.58 22.01 -5.60
CA ALA A 385 -22.43 20.84 -5.85
C ALA A 385 -21.70 19.56 -5.45
N LYS A 386 -20.43 19.40 -5.88
CA LYS A 386 -19.57 18.28 -5.47
C LYS A 386 -19.44 18.17 -3.95
N HIS A 387 -19.23 19.30 -3.28
CA HIS A 387 -19.16 19.33 -1.82
C HIS A 387 -20.47 18.92 -1.16
N ARG A 388 -21.63 19.37 -1.65
CA ARG A 388 -22.95 18.96 -1.14
C ARG A 388 -23.17 17.46 -1.31
N THR A 389 -22.87 16.90 -2.47
CA THR A 389 -23.00 15.47 -2.76
C THR A 389 -22.11 14.64 -1.83
N LYS A 390 -20.84 15.04 -1.65
CA LYS A 390 -19.94 14.38 -0.70
C LYS A 390 -20.44 14.48 0.75
N LYS A 391 -20.96 15.65 1.15
CA LYS A 391 -21.55 15.85 2.48
C LYS A 391 -22.78 14.96 2.70
N GLN A 392 -23.60 14.73 1.68
CA GLN A 392 -24.74 13.79 1.74
C GLN A 392 -24.27 12.32 1.86
N TRP A 393 -23.17 11.95 1.19
CA TRP A 393 -22.58 10.62 1.38
C TRP A 393 -21.99 10.45 2.78
N ASP A 394 -21.28 11.47 3.29
CA ASP A 394 -20.73 11.49 4.64
C ASP A 394 -21.84 11.51 5.72
N SER A 395 -23.00 12.13 5.47
CA SER A 395 -24.12 12.06 6.43
C SER A 395 -24.73 10.66 6.50
N LYS A 396 -24.79 9.93 5.39
CA LYS A 396 -25.33 8.56 5.33
C LYS A 396 -24.37 7.49 5.82
N TRP A 397 -23.08 7.64 5.53
CA TRP A 397 -22.08 6.61 5.78
C TRP A 397 -20.98 7.02 6.76
N GLY A 398 -20.73 8.31 6.97
CA GLY A 398 -19.59 8.82 7.74
C GLY A 398 -18.33 9.04 6.89
N ARG A 399 -17.36 9.81 7.37
CA ARG A 399 -16.13 10.13 6.62
C ARG A 399 -15.25 8.89 6.40
N ILE A 400 -14.82 8.67 5.16
CA ILE A 400 -14.03 7.48 4.73
C ILE A 400 -12.77 7.23 5.59
N ASP A 401 -12.00 8.26 5.90
CA ASP A 401 -10.70 8.12 6.57
C ASP A 401 -10.81 7.78 8.06
N TYR A 402 -11.95 8.10 8.68
CA TYR A 402 -12.08 8.08 10.13
C TYR A 402 -13.23 7.18 10.57
N GLU A 403 -14.46 7.54 10.24
CA GLU A 403 -15.65 6.76 10.60
C GLU A 403 -15.76 5.49 9.75
N GLY A 404 -15.29 5.56 8.50
CA GLY A 404 -15.10 4.43 7.60
C GLY A 404 -13.80 3.66 7.79
N ASN A 405 -13.03 3.95 8.84
CA ASN A 405 -11.91 3.10 9.25
C ASN A 405 -12.35 2.13 10.34
N ILE A 406 -12.32 0.83 10.04
CA ILE A 406 -12.67 -0.25 10.98
C ILE A 406 -11.75 -0.30 12.21
N TRP A 407 -10.53 0.24 12.12
CA TRP A 407 -9.57 0.22 13.23
C TRP A 407 -9.51 1.51 14.04
N SER A 408 -10.34 2.50 13.71
CA SER A 408 -10.37 3.76 14.48
C SER A 408 -10.86 3.51 15.91
N LEU A 409 -10.10 4.00 16.90
CA LEU A 409 -10.48 3.93 18.32
C LEU A 409 -11.36 5.11 18.76
N GLY A 410 -11.79 5.96 17.83
CA GLY A 410 -12.69 7.09 18.13
C GLY A 410 -12.00 8.31 18.75
N SER A 411 -10.68 8.28 19.00
CA SER A 411 -9.88 9.42 19.43
C SER A 411 -8.49 9.39 18.79
N LEU A 412 -8.01 10.55 18.34
CA LEU A 412 -6.66 10.71 17.80
C LEU A 412 -5.59 10.30 18.82
N ARG A 413 -5.81 10.61 20.10
CA ARG A 413 -4.89 10.25 21.19
C ARG A 413 -4.86 8.75 21.43
N ALA A 414 -6.02 8.09 21.47
CA ALA A 414 -6.10 6.64 21.63
C ALA A 414 -5.39 5.93 20.46
N ASN A 415 -5.58 6.43 19.23
CA ASN A 415 -4.90 5.92 18.05
C ASN A 415 -3.38 6.09 18.14
N TRP A 416 -2.90 7.24 18.62
CA TRP A 416 -1.47 7.51 18.85
C TRP A 416 -0.87 6.59 19.92
N GLU A 417 -1.51 6.51 21.09
CA GLU A 417 -1.03 5.71 22.22
C GLU A 417 -1.03 4.21 21.91
N ALA A 418 -1.91 3.75 21.02
CA ALA A 418 -1.92 2.36 20.54
C ALA A 418 -0.61 1.95 19.83
N VAL A 419 0.12 2.92 19.27
CA VAL A 419 1.41 2.70 18.59
C VAL A 419 2.57 3.14 19.47
N MET A 420 2.55 4.40 19.93
CA MET A 420 3.69 5.05 20.58
C MET A 420 3.80 4.76 22.08
N GLY A 421 2.75 4.21 22.69
CA GLY A 421 2.66 3.93 24.13
C GLY A 421 1.94 5.04 24.89
N GLN A 422 1.62 4.75 26.14
CA GLN A 422 0.81 5.63 27.02
C GLN A 422 1.63 6.77 27.65
N LYS A 423 2.94 6.58 27.76
CA LYS A 423 3.84 7.51 28.45
C LYS A 423 4.48 8.46 27.44
N TRP A 424 4.55 9.75 27.76
CA TRP A 424 5.08 10.76 26.83
C TRP A 424 6.56 10.52 26.47
N TYR A 425 7.37 10.03 27.40
CA TYR A 425 8.80 9.79 27.15
C TYR A 425 9.04 8.63 26.19
N GLU A 426 8.08 7.69 26.12
CA GLU A 426 8.06 6.60 25.17
C GLU A 426 7.77 7.09 23.74
N TRP A 427 7.27 8.32 23.56
CA TRP A 427 7.03 8.88 22.22
C TRP A 427 8.31 9.35 21.55
N ILE A 428 9.33 9.70 22.34
CA ILE A 428 10.60 10.25 21.87
C ILE A 428 11.74 9.22 21.99
N LEU A 429 11.71 8.39 23.04
CA LEU A 429 12.73 7.38 23.30
C LEU A 429 12.33 6.03 22.67
N PRO A 430 13.28 5.29 22.06
CA PRO A 430 13.02 3.98 21.46
C PRO A 430 12.96 2.86 22.51
N ILE A 431 12.12 3.05 23.52
CA ILE A 431 11.86 2.11 24.62
C ILE A 431 10.38 1.73 24.67
N GLY A 432 10.06 0.65 25.38
CA GLY A 432 8.70 0.12 25.44
C GLY A 432 8.29 -0.63 24.17
N ARG A 433 6.99 -0.97 24.10
CA ARG A 433 6.36 -1.70 22.99
C ARG A 433 4.96 -1.14 22.77
N SER A 434 4.43 -1.29 21.56
CA SER A 434 3.03 -0.98 21.28
C SER A 434 2.10 -1.84 22.16
N SER A 435 0.92 -1.32 22.49
CA SER A 435 0.05 -1.92 23.51
C SER A 435 -0.63 -3.23 23.11
N GLY A 436 -0.67 -3.55 21.81
CA GLY A 436 -1.31 -4.75 21.28
C GLY A 436 -0.36 -5.93 21.04
N ASP A 437 -0.92 -7.14 20.99
CA ASP A 437 -0.22 -8.39 20.67
C ASP A 437 0.19 -8.50 19.17
N GLY A 438 -0.43 -7.70 18.31
CA GLY A 438 -0.24 -7.72 16.87
C GLY A 438 -1.22 -8.64 16.12
N LEU A 439 -2.06 -9.38 16.84
CA LEU A 439 -2.94 -10.43 16.32
C LEU A 439 -4.40 -9.96 16.25
N SER A 440 -4.83 -9.26 17.31
CA SER A 440 -6.18 -8.75 17.46
C SER A 440 -6.20 -7.23 17.67
N TYR A 441 -7.24 -6.58 17.16
CA TYR A 441 -7.43 -5.14 17.28
C TYR A 441 -8.88 -4.82 17.64
N PRO A 442 -9.14 -3.80 18.47
CA PRO A 442 -10.49 -3.31 18.68
C PRO A 442 -11.13 -2.89 17.35
N VAL A 443 -12.36 -3.34 17.13
CA VAL A 443 -13.14 -3.04 15.93
C VAL A 443 -14.03 -1.84 16.21
N ASN A 444 -14.05 -0.89 15.29
CA ASN A 444 -14.92 0.28 15.32
C ASN A 444 -16.39 -0.18 15.31
N PRO A 445 -17.23 0.22 16.29
CA PRO A 445 -18.65 -0.19 16.38
C PRO A 445 -19.53 0.22 15.20
N ARG A 446 -19.03 1.06 14.29
CA ARG A 446 -19.66 1.41 13.00
C ARG A 446 -19.59 0.29 11.96
N PHE A 447 -19.01 -0.86 12.29
CA PHE A 447 -18.89 -2.04 11.44
C PHE A 447 -19.67 -3.22 12.05
N ASP A 448 -20.14 -4.14 11.20
CA ASP A 448 -20.74 -5.38 11.66
C ASP A 448 -19.71 -6.43 12.12
N GLN A 449 -20.21 -7.56 12.63
CA GLN A 449 -19.37 -8.65 13.14
C GLN A 449 -18.50 -9.28 12.05
N GLN A 450 -18.87 -9.10 10.78
CA GLN A 450 -18.14 -9.57 9.61
C GLN A 450 -17.14 -8.51 9.08
N GLY A 451 -17.18 -7.29 9.61
CA GLY A 451 -16.32 -6.18 9.22
C GLY A 451 -16.84 -5.36 8.04
N ARG A 452 -18.15 -5.39 7.76
CA ARG A 452 -18.78 -4.53 6.75
C ARG A 452 -19.17 -3.20 7.38
N TRP A 453 -18.96 -2.12 6.62
CA TRP A 453 -19.30 -0.77 7.07
C TRP A 453 -20.81 -0.60 7.12
N ARG A 454 -21.35 -0.17 8.27
CA ARG A 454 -22.78 0.10 8.45
C ARG A 454 -23.13 1.53 8.06
N ARG A 455 -24.38 1.73 7.62
CA ARG A 455 -24.93 3.08 7.45
C ARG A 455 -25.07 3.77 8.80
N ARG A 456 -25.04 5.11 8.84
CA ARG A 456 -25.15 5.90 10.08
C ARG A 456 -26.39 5.57 10.90
N ILE A 457 -27.50 5.26 10.24
CA ILE A 457 -28.76 4.87 10.91
C ILE A 457 -28.65 3.55 11.69
N GLU A 458 -27.70 2.69 11.33
CA GLU A 458 -27.42 1.38 11.94
C GLU A 458 -26.28 1.44 12.96
N TRP A 459 -25.70 2.64 13.20
CA TRP A 459 -24.67 2.83 14.21
C TRP A 459 -25.27 2.78 15.62
N PRO A 460 -24.46 2.45 16.64
CA PRO A 460 -24.85 2.65 18.03
C PRO A 460 -25.32 4.10 18.27
N LYS A 461 -26.37 4.29 19.08
CA LYS A 461 -27.06 5.58 19.26
C LYS A 461 -26.10 6.67 19.71
N GLU A 462 -25.15 6.33 20.57
CA GLU A 462 -24.10 7.19 21.09
C GLU A 462 -23.14 7.74 20.01
N LEU A 463 -23.04 7.09 18.85
CA LEU A 463 -22.20 7.51 17.73
C LEU A 463 -22.97 8.21 16.60
N GLN A 464 -24.32 8.27 16.68
CA GLN A 464 -25.13 8.86 15.61
C GLN A 464 -25.06 10.41 15.60
N GLY A 465 -24.88 11.04 16.76
CA GLY A 465 -24.84 12.50 16.96
C GLY A 465 -23.46 13.16 16.94
N THR A 466 -22.39 12.37 16.77
CA THR A 466 -21.00 12.83 16.57
C THR A 466 -20.67 12.90 15.09
#